data_AF-A0A8J8JQ71-F1
#
_entry.id   AF-A0A8J8JQ71-F1
#
_cell.length_a   1.000
_cell.length_b   1.000
_cell.length_c   1.000
_cell.angle_alpha   90.00
_cell.angle_beta   90.00
_cell.angle_gamma   90.00
#
_symmetry.space_group_name_H-M   'P 1'
#
loop_
_entity.id
_entity.type
_entity.pdbx_description
1 polymer ?
#
loop_
_entity_poly.entity_id
_entity_poly.type
_entity_poly.pdbx_seq_one_letter_code
_entity_poly.pdbx_strand_id
1 'polypeptide(L)'
;MHEKTLGRPERDPFDALVDVLAAADRYDLALGTIPIAFVIALVAAAAFGVPAPYALAGAAIVGVGIVVDVCYLNPPIDQGSTGGTEE
;
A
#
# COMPACT_ATOMS: atom_id res chain seq x y z
N MET A 1 -7.87 -7.44 -48.52
CA MET A 1 -8.55 -6.92 -47.31
C MET A 1 -7.57 -7.08 -46.16
N HIS A 2 -6.83 -6.03 -45.81
CA HIS A 2 -5.83 -6.04 -44.73
C HIS A 2 -6.50 -5.49 -43.48
N GLU A 3 -6.96 -6.39 -42.62
CA GLU A 3 -7.37 -6.03 -41.26
C GLU A 3 -6.09 -5.72 -40.46
N LYS A 4 -5.81 -4.42 -40.31
CA LYS A 4 -4.87 -3.95 -39.29
C LYS A 4 -5.59 -4.11 -37.95
N THR A 5 -5.23 -5.14 -37.19
CA THR A 5 -5.62 -5.30 -35.80
C THR A 5 -4.99 -4.15 -35.00
N LEU A 6 -5.70 -3.02 -34.98
CA LEU A 6 -5.30 -1.81 -34.29
C LEU A 6 -5.08 -2.14 -32.82
N GLY A 7 -3.87 -1.82 -32.35
CA GLY A 7 -3.33 -2.25 -31.08
C GLY A 7 -4.25 -1.96 -29.91
N ARG A 8 -4.22 -2.90 -28.95
CA ARG A 8 -4.54 -2.61 -27.55
C ARG A 8 -3.89 -1.26 -27.22
N PRO A 9 -4.63 -0.25 -26.74
CA PRO A 9 -4.03 1.01 -26.34
C PRO A 9 -2.92 0.67 -25.35
N GLU A 10 -1.69 1.05 -25.70
CA GLU A 10 -0.54 0.98 -24.82
C GLU A 10 -0.86 1.90 -23.65
N ARG A 11 -1.48 1.33 -22.61
CA ARG A 11 -1.81 2.06 -21.39
C ARG A 11 -0.48 2.42 -20.76
N ASP A 12 -0.23 3.71 -20.58
CA ASP A 12 1.02 4.18 -20.01
C ASP A 12 1.20 3.51 -18.63
N PRO A 13 2.39 2.96 -18.32
CA PRO A 13 2.64 2.33 -17.03
C PRO A 13 2.39 3.27 -15.85
N PHE A 14 2.60 4.59 -16.02
CA PHE A 14 2.28 5.59 -15.02
C PHE A 14 0.77 5.78 -14.86
N ASP A 15 0.00 5.82 -15.94
CA ASP A 15 -1.47 5.90 -15.86
C ASP A 15 -2.06 4.68 -15.15
N ALA A 16 -1.52 3.49 -15.41
CA ALA A 16 -1.92 2.27 -14.72
C ALA A 16 -1.57 2.32 -13.21
N LEU A 17 -0.43 2.88 -12.83
CA LEU A 17 -0.04 3.07 -11.43
C LEU A 17 -0.95 4.07 -10.73
N VAL A 18 -1.26 5.19 -11.40
CA VAL A 18 -2.18 6.22 -10.88
C VAL A 18 -3.57 5.64 -10.68
N ASP A 19 -4.08 4.84 -11.62
CA ASP A 19 -5.36 4.14 -11.47
C ASP A 19 -5.37 3.20 -10.26
N VAL A 20 -4.29 2.45 -10.04
CA VAL A 20 -4.15 1.57 -8.86
C VAL A 20 -4.09 2.37 -7.56
N LEU A 21 -3.35 3.48 -7.52
CA LEU A 21 -3.33 4.37 -6.35
C LEU A 21 -4.68 5.04 -6.11
N ALA A 22 -5.41 5.40 -7.18
CA ALA A 22 -6.73 5.99 -7.09
C ALA A 22 -7.79 4.99 -6.59
N ALA A 23 -7.60 3.71 -6.88
CA ALA A 23 -8.45 2.62 -6.38
C ALA A 23 -8.04 2.12 -4.98
N ALA A 24 -6.87 2.52 -4.46
CA ALA A 24 -6.34 2.05 -3.19
C ALA A 24 -7.18 2.56 -2.01
N ASP A 25 -7.56 1.64 -1.12
CA ASP A 25 -8.28 1.99 0.09
C ASP A 25 -7.32 2.42 1.22
N ARG A 26 -7.86 2.90 2.36
CA ARG A 26 -7.09 3.25 3.56
C ARG A 26 -6.16 2.11 3.99
N TYR A 27 -6.61 0.87 3.86
CA TYR A 27 -5.83 -0.31 4.26
C TYR A 27 -4.68 -0.62 3.30
N ASP A 28 -4.85 -0.38 2.00
CA ASP A 28 -3.79 -0.54 1.00
C ASP A 28 -2.68 0.51 1.21
N LEU A 29 -3.08 1.74 1.51
CA LEU A 29 -2.16 2.83 1.90
C LEU A 29 -1.39 2.51 3.19
N ALA A 30 -2.09 1.98 4.19
CA ALA A 30 -1.46 1.56 5.44
C ALA A 30 -0.43 0.44 5.20
N LEU A 31 -0.79 -0.56 4.38
CA LEU A 31 0.11 -1.66 4.01
C LEU A 31 1.31 -1.16 3.22
N GLY A 32 1.12 -0.21 2.29
CA GLY A 32 2.18 0.43 1.52
C GLY A 32 3.13 1.29 2.37
N THR A 33 2.67 1.82 3.51
CA THR A 33 3.50 2.65 4.40
C THR A 33 4.58 1.83 5.09
N ILE A 34 4.35 0.54 5.36
CA ILE A 34 5.33 -0.35 6.00
C ILE A 34 6.62 -0.49 5.16
N PRO A 35 6.60 -0.94 3.90
CA PRO A 35 7.82 -1.04 3.10
C PRO A 35 8.47 0.33 2.86
N ILE A 36 7.69 1.41 2.75
CA ILE A 36 8.22 2.78 2.65
C ILE A 36 9.06 3.14 3.88
N ALA A 37 8.60 2.79 5.10
CA ALA A 37 9.36 3.03 6.32
C ALA A 37 10.72 2.29 6.32
N PHE A 38 10.77 1.08 5.79
CA PHE A 38 12.03 0.32 5.65
C PHE A 38 12.96 0.92 4.59
N VAL A 39 12.44 1.44 3.48
CA VAL A 39 13.24 2.17 2.50
C VAL A 39 13.84 3.44 3.13
N ILE A 40 13.05 4.19 3.90
CA ILE A 40 13.54 5.36 4.64
C ILE A 40 14.64 4.96 5.64
N ALA A 41 14.46 3.86 6.38
CA ALA A 41 15.49 3.35 7.28
C ALA A 41 16.78 2.96 6.56
N LEU A 42 16.68 2.36 5.37
CA LEU A 42 17.85 2.02 4.56
C LEU A 42 18.57 3.28 4.07
N VAL A 43 17.83 4.30 3.62
CA VAL A 43 18.38 5.61 3.26
C VAL A 43 19.04 6.27 4.48
N ALA A 44 18.41 6.19 5.65
CA ALA A 44 18.97 6.71 6.91
C ALA A 44 20.32 6.04 7.24
N ALA A 45 20.38 4.71 7.13
CA ALA A 45 21.60 3.96 7.37
C ALA A 45 22.70 4.27 6.35
N ALA A 46 22.35 4.35 5.06
CA ALA A 46 23.31 4.54 3.98
C ALA A 46 23.83 5.99 3.88
N ALA A 47 22.95 6.99 4.01
CA ALA A 47 23.29 8.39 3.78
C ALA A 47 23.75 9.14 5.04
N PHE A 48 23.27 8.71 6.22
CA PHE A 48 23.55 9.41 7.49
C PHE A 48 24.41 8.58 8.45
N GLY A 49 24.84 7.38 8.05
CA GLY A 49 25.70 6.51 8.85
C GLY A 49 25.02 5.95 10.10
N VAL A 50 23.69 5.98 10.17
CA VAL A 50 22.94 5.36 11.26
C VAL A 50 23.21 3.85 11.23
N PRO A 51 23.56 3.21 12.36
CA PRO A 51 23.76 1.77 12.35
C PRO A 51 22.46 1.08 11.92
N ALA A 52 22.56 0.24 10.88
CA ALA A 52 21.45 -0.50 10.31
C ALA A 52 20.49 -1.14 11.34
N PRO A 53 20.95 -1.80 12.43
CA PRO A 53 20.03 -2.38 13.40
C PRO A 53 19.12 -1.33 14.06
N TYR A 54 19.61 -0.13 14.35
CA TYR A 54 18.79 0.94 14.95
C TYR A 54 17.81 1.53 13.93
N ALA A 55 18.24 1.74 12.69
CA ALA A 55 17.36 2.23 11.64
C ALA A 55 16.22 1.23 11.34
N LEU A 56 16.54 -0.05 11.21
CA LEU A 56 15.57 -1.12 10.98
C LEU A 56 14.63 -1.30 12.18
N ALA A 57 15.14 -1.18 13.41
CA ALA A 57 14.30 -1.21 14.60
C ALA A 57 13.27 -0.06 14.60
N GLY A 58 13.66 1.14 14.19
CA GLY A 58 12.74 2.27 14.03
C GLY A 58 11.63 1.97 13.02
N ALA A 59 11.98 1.46 11.84
CA ALA A 59 10.99 1.05 10.83
C ALA A 59 10.06 -0.08 11.33
N ALA A 60 10.60 -1.05 12.08
CA ALA A 60 9.81 -2.13 12.67
C ALA A 60 8.78 -1.61 13.67
N ILE A 61 9.15 -0.66 14.54
CA ILE A 61 8.22 -0.04 15.50
C ILE A 61 7.06 0.66 14.76
N VAL A 62 7.37 1.40 13.70
CA VAL A 62 6.35 2.04 12.84
C VAL A 62 5.42 0.98 12.22
N GLY A 63 5.99 -0.10 11.67
CA GLY A 63 5.22 -1.19 11.09
C GLY A 63 4.28 -1.86 12.10
N VAL A 64 4.75 -2.12 13.32
CA VAL A 64 3.92 -2.64 14.41
C VAL A 64 2.78 -1.68 14.74
N GLY A 65 3.06 -0.37 14.84
CA GLY A 65 2.03 0.63 15.11
C GLY A 65 0.92 0.65 14.05
N ILE A 66 1.29 0.53 12.78
CA ILE A 66 0.32 0.45 11.67
C ILE A 66 -0.51 -0.82 11.75
N VAL A 67 0.11 -1.98 12.01
CA VAL A 67 -0.62 -3.26 12.18
C VAL A 67 -1.58 -3.17 13.36
N VAL A 68 -1.16 -2.57 14.48
CA VAL A 68 -2.04 -2.36 15.64
C VAL A 68 -3.22 -1.46 15.28
N ASP A 69 -2.99 -0.35 14.57
CA ASP A 69 -4.06 0.55 14.14
C ASP A 69 -5.06 -0.17 13.24
N VAL A 70 -4.57 -0.74 12.13
CA VAL A 70 -5.40 -1.34 11.09
C VAL A 70 -6.12 -2.61 11.57
N CYS A 71 -5.46 -3.46 12.34
CA CYS A 71 -6.03 -4.76 12.69
C CYS A 71 -6.82 -4.74 14.00
N TYR A 72 -6.55 -3.79 14.92
CA TYR A 72 -7.11 -3.83 16.28
C TYR A 72 -7.84 -2.55 16.70
N LEU A 73 -7.32 -1.36 16.37
CA LEU A 73 -7.95 -0.10 16.80
C LEU A 73 -9.05 0.35 15.84
N ASN A 74 -8.80 0.24 14.55
CA ASN A 74 -9.72 0.63 13.48
C ASN A 74 -9.86 -0.52 12.47
N PRO A 75 -10.39 -1.68 12.90
CA PRO A 75 -10.59 -2.81 12.00
C PRO A 75 -11.58 -2.46 10.88
N PRO A 76 -11.45 -3.08 9.70
CA PRO A 76 -12.43 -2.93 8.64
C PRO A 76 -13.80 -3.34 9.14
N ILE A 77 -14.73 -2.40 9.11
CA ILE A 77 -16.13 -2.66 9.39
C ILE A 77 -16.66 -3.36 8.15
N ASP A 78 -17.03 -4.63 8.28
CA ASP A 78 -17.56 -5.42 7.16
C ASP A 78 -18.86 -4.79 6.67
N GLN A 79 -18.80 -4.03 5.56
CA GLN A 79 -19.98 -3.37 4.98
C GLN A 79 -20.91 -4.38 4.26
N GLY A 80 -20.55 -5.68 4.23
CA GLY A 80 -21.27 -6.73 3.51
C GLY A 80 -22.30 -7.53 4.32
N SER A 81 -22.41 -7.35 5.64
CA SER A 81 -23.35 -8.13 6.47
C SER A 81 -24.54 -7.31 6.99
N THR A 82 -25.04 -6.36 6.22
CA THR A 82 -26.33 -5.70 6.51
C THR A 82 -27.44 -6.37 5.71
N GLY A 83 -28.00 -7.43 6.32
CA GLY A 83 -29.41 -7.78 6.22
C GLY A 83 -29.94 -8.16 4.84
N GLY A 84 -29.88 -9.45 4.53
CA GLY A 84 -31.10 -10.08 4.04
C GLY A 84 -32.16 -9.94 5.14
N THR A 85 -33.07 -8.99 4.97
CA THR A 85 -34.38 -9.06 5.61
C THR A 85 -35.36 -8.96 4.46
N GLU A 86 -35.79 -10.14 4.02
CA GLU A 86 -37.05 -10.31 3.33
C GLU A 86 -38.13 -9.66 4.21
N GLU A 87 -38.87 -8.68 3.68
CA GLU A 87 -40.33 -8.50 3.82
C GLU A 87 -40.84 -7.61 2.69
#